data_AF-A0A200QAZ3-F1
#
_entry.id   AF-A0A200QAZ3-F1
#
_cell.length_a   1.000
_cell.length_b   1.000
_cell.length_c   1.000
_cell.angle_alpha   90.00
_cell.angle_beta   90.00
_cell.angle_gamma   90.00
#
_symmetry.space_group_name_H-M   'P 1'
#
loop_
_entity.id
_entity.type
_entity.pdbx_description
1 polymer ?
#
loop_
_entity_poly.entity_id
_entity_poly.type
_entity_poly.pdbx_seq_one_letter_code
_entity_poly.pdbx_strand_id
1 'polypeptide(L)'
;MPLGDGDDEISCKFAVGNNFSAKECYMGLLTEDTEVWDEKLVWRKEIPSKVSFFIWSAARNAIPTIDNLRRRGIVFINKCYVCNMSEESARHLLLHCPTTMAVWNYFIKAANMQWVQGNNILGVVFT
;
A
#
# COMPACT_ATOMS: atom_id res chain seq x y z
N MET A 1 28.14 10.93 9.76
CA MET A 1 29.09 9.81 9.94
C MET A 1 29.46 9.35 8.54
N PRO A 2 30.70 9.52 8.07
CA PRO A 2 31.08 9.05 6.75
C PRO A 2 31.06 7.52 6.77
N LEU A 3 30.44 6.92 5.76
CA LEU A 3 30.54 5.48 5.52
C LEU A 3 32.02 5.17 5.25
N GLY A 4 32.54 4.09 5.84
CA GLY A 4 33.97 3.77 5.82
C GLY A 4 34.56 3.64 4.41
N ASP A 5 35.88 3.79 4.32
CA ASP A 5 36.71 3.77 3.10
C ASP A 5 36.85 2.37 2.48
N GLY A 6 35.79 1.57 2.53
CA GLY A 6 35.73 0.23 1.94
C GLY A 6 35.14 0.29 0.53
N ASP A 7 35.60 -0.60 -0.35
CA ASP A 7 35.02 -0.75 -1.68
C ASP A 7 33.53 -1.13 -1.60
N ASP A 8 32.69 -0.49 -2.42
CA ASP A 8 31.27 -0.81 -2.51
C ASP A 8 31.05 -2.22 -3.08
N GLU A 9 30.32 -3.07 -2.37
CA GLU A 9 29.99 -4.44 -2.81
C GLU A 9 28.53 -4.52 -3.31
N ILE A 10 28.36 -4.97 -4.56
CA ILE A 10 27.03 -5.19 -5.14
C ILE A 10 26.54 -6.59 -4.75
N SER A 11 25.55 -6.65 -3.86
CA SER A 11 24.88 -7.90 -3.49
C SER A 11 23.45 -7.93 -4.00
N CYS A 12 23.02 -9.11 -4.47
CA CYS A 12 21.64 -9.37 -4.83
C CYS A 12 21.21 -10.70 -4.25
N LYS A 13 20.07 -10.69 -3.54
CA LYS A 13 19.52 -11.89 -2.87
C LYS A 13 19.16 -13.04 -3.83
N PHE A 14 19.06 -12.75 -5.12
CA PHE A 14 18.77 -13.73 -6.17
C PHE A 14 19.99 -14.14 -6.97
N ALA A 15 21.17 -13.56 -6.70
CA ALA A 15 22.40 -13.97 -7.35
C ALA A 15 22.78 -15.38 -6.87
N VAL A 16 23.12 -16.26 -7.82
CA VAL A 16 23.55 -17.63 -7.52
C VAL A 16 25.08 -17.64 -7.48
N GLY A 17 25.65 -17.71 -6.27
CA GLY A 17 27.11 -17.69 -6.06
C GLY A 17 27.71 -16.28 -6.18
N ASN A 18 28.94 -16.17 -6.69
CA ASN A 18 29.68 -14.90 -6.78
C ASN A 18 29.40 -14.08 -8.06
N ASN A 19 28.49 -14.53 -8.93
CA ASN A 19 28.21 -13.86 -10.19
C ASN A 19 26.92 -13.05 -10.08
N PHE A 20 27.05 -11.73 -10.01
CA PHE A 20 25.91 -10.82 -10.11
C PHE A 20 25.44 -10.72 -11.56
N SER A 21 24.15 -10.95 -11.78
CA SER A 21 23.47 -10.71 -13.06
C SER A 21 22.26 -9.83 -12.84
N ALA A 22 22.29 -8.62 -13.41
CA ALA A 22 21.17 -7.69 -13.36
C ALA A 22 19.87 -8.34 -13.90
N LYS A 23 19.98 -9.20 -14.91
CA LYS A 23 18.86 -9.94 -15.50
C LYS A 23 18.24 -10.93 -14.50
N GLU A 24 19.05 -11.71 -13.81
CA GLU A 24 18.57 -12.71 -12.86
C GLU A 24 17.94 -12.05 -11.63
N CYS A 25 18.55 -10.96 -11.14
CA CYS A 25 17.98 -10.15 -10.08
C CYS A 25 16.63 -9.54 -10.46
N TYR A 26 16.53 -8.98 -11.67
CA TYR A 26 15.26 -8.44 -12.17
C TYR A 26 14.19 -9.52 -12.28
N MET A 27 14.52 -10.70 -12.83
CA MET A 27 13.58 -11.82 -12.92
C MET A 27 13.16 -12.34 -11.53
N GLY A 28 14.08 -12.41 -10.57
CA GLY A 28 13.77 -12.79 -9.19
C GLY A 28 12.78 -11.83 -8.52
N LEU A 29 12.95 -10.52 -8.74
CA LEU A 29 12.02 -9.50 -8.26
C LEU A 29 10.61 -9.68 -8.85
N LEU A 30 10.50 -10.02 -10.14
CA LEU A 30 9.21 -10.26 -10.79
C LEU A 30 8.49 -11.50 -10.23
N THR A 31 9.23 -12.51 -9.77
CA THR A 31 8.65 -13.76 -9.25
C THR A 31 8.18 -13.67 -7.79
N GLU A 32 8.72 -12.75 -6.99
CA GLU A 32 8.28 -12.55 -5.61
C GLU A 32 7.04 -11.66 -5.49
N ASP A 33 6.82 -10.70 -6.41
CA ASP A 33 5.73 -9.71 -6.34
C ASP A 33 4.37 -10.31 -6.79
N THR A 34 4.06 -11.53 -6.35
CA THR A 34 2.90 -12.34 -6.77
C THR A 34 1.66 -12.13 -5.90
N GLU A 35 1.37 -10.89 -5.52
CA GLU A 35 -0.05 -10.56 -5.42
C GLU A 35 -0.53 -10.28 -6.85
N VAL A 36 -1.27 -11.22 -7.44
CA VAL A 36 -1.88 -11.06 -8.77
C VAL A 36 -3.01 -10.04 -8.63
N TRP A 37 -2.78 -8.82 -9.09
CA TRP A 37 -3.77 -7.76 -9.14
C TRP A 37 -4.22 -7.52 -10.57
N ASP A 38 -5.51 -7.30 -10.78
CA ASP A 38 -5.99 -6.85 -12.07
C ASP A 38 -5.70 -5.34 -12.23
N GLU A 39 -4.57 -5.03 -12.86
CA GLU A 39 -4.16 -3.66 -13.18
C GLU A 39 -5.25 -2.88 -13.91
N LYS A 40 -6.14 -3.56 -14.65
CA LYS A 40 -7.24 -2.93 -15.39
C LYS A 40 -8.32 -2.36 -14.48
N LEU A 41 -8.41 -2.78 -13.22
CA LEU A 41 -9.36 -2.20 -12.27
C LEU A 41 -8.89 -0.84 -11.75
N VAL A 42 -7.58 -0.67 -11.59
CA VAL A 42 -6.98 0.56 -11.09
C VAL A 42 -6.82 1.59 -12.21
N TRP A 43 -6.35 1.17 -13.37
CA TRP A 43 -5.96 2.06 -14.48
C TRP A 43 -7.06 2.20 -15.54
N ARG A 44 -8.29 2.51 -15.10
CA ARG A 44 -9.42 2.81 -15.99
C ARG A 44 -9.36 4.25 -16.49
N LYS A 45 -9.75 4.48 -17.75
CA LYS A 45 -9.71 5.82 -18.38
C LYS A 45 -10.69 6.80 -17.73
N GLU A 46 -11.75 6.28 -17.13
CA GLU A 46 -12.79 7.04 -16.45
C GLU A 46 -12.35 7.54 -15.07
N ILE A 47 -11.27 6.97 -14.52
CA ILE A 47 -10.73 7.32 -13.21
C ILE A 47 -9.57 8.31 -13.40
N PRO A 48 -9.60 9.49 -12.76
CA PRO A 48 -8.47 10.41 -12.82
C PRO A 48 -7.19 9.73 -12.31
N SER A 49 -6.06 9.97 -12.99
CA SER A 49 -4.77 9.31 -12.70
C SER A 49 -4.34 9.44 -11.23
N LYS A 50 -4.63 10.58 -10.60
CA LYS A 50 -4.36 10.81 -9.16
C LYS A 50 -5.14 9.85 -8.26
N VAL A 51 -6.38 9.53 -8.61
CA VAL A 51 -7.22 8.58 -7.87
C VAL A 51 -6.72 7.16 -8.09
N SER A 52 -6.41 6.78 -9.34
CA SER A 52 -5.81 5.48 -9.66
C SER A 52 -4.51 5.24 -8.89
N PHE A 53 -3.60 6.22 -8.90
CA PHE A 53 -2.35 6.12 -8.17
C PHE A 53 -2.56 6.01 -6.65
N PHE A 54 -3.55 6.72 -6.11
CA PHE A 54 -3.91 6.60 -4.71
C PHE A 54 -4.43 5.21 -4.36
N ILE A 55 -5.35 4.65 -5.16
CA ILE A 55 -5.89 3.30 -4.96
C ILE A 55 -4.77 2.25 -5.00
N TRP A 56 -3.93 2.32 -6.03
CA TRP A 56 -2.76 1.45 -6.17
C TRP A 56 -1.84 1.51 -4.94
N SER A 57 -1.49 2.73 -4.52
CA SER A 57 -0.63 2.95 -3.35
C SER A 57 -1.28 2.46 -2.06
N ALA A 58 -2.58 2.71 -1.89
CA ALA A 58 -3.33 2.34 -0.69
C ALA A 58 -3.39 0.83 -0.52
N ALA A 59 -3.69 0.13 -1.60
CA ALA A 59 -3.85 -1.31 -1.54
C ALA A 59 -2.48 -2.02 -1.37
N ARG A 60 -1.37 -1.41 -1.83
CA ARG A 60 0.01 -1.86 -1.53
C ARG A 60 0.49 -1.44 -0.13
N ASN A 61 -0.41 -0.91 0.69
CA ASN A 61 -0.12 -0.35 2.01
C ASN A 61 1.06 0.66 1.98
N ALA A 62 1.14 1.48 0.93
CA ALA A 62 2.24 2.40 0.66
C ALA A 62 1.88 3.88 0.84
N ILE A 63 0.64 4.19 1.25
CA ILE A 63 0.19 5.56 1.54
C ILE A 63 0.83 6.10 2.84
N PRO A 64 0.95 7.43 3.00
CA PRO A 64 1.67 8.05 4.12
C PRO A 64 0.85 8.08 5.42
N THR A 65 0.46 6.90 5.92
CA THR A 65 -0.14 6.74 7.24
C THR A 65 0.93 6.71 8.34
N ILE A 66 0.57 7.07 9.57
CA ILE A 66 1.54 7.07 10.68
C ILE A 66 2.17 5.69 10.89
N ASP A 67 1.44 4.58 10.74
CA ASP A 67 2.03 3.24 10.83
C ASP A 67 3.15 3.03 9.79
N ASN A 68 2.96 3.50 8.56
CA ASN A 68 3.93 3.41 7.47
C ASN A 68 5.12 4.34 7.69
N LEU A 69 4.89 5.55 8.21
CA LEU A 69 5.96 6.47 8.58
C LEU A 69 6.82 5.86 9.71
N ARG A 70 6.20 5.20 10.69
CA ARG A 70 6.92 4.48 11.76
C ARG A 70 7.74 3.31 11.23
N ARG A 71 7.21 2.53 10.29
CA ARG A 71 7.99 1.47 9.59
C ARG A 71 9.22 2.01 8.87
N ARG A 72 9.20 3.28 8.45
CA ARG A 72 10.33 3.99 7.81
C ARG A 72 11.25 4.71 8.80
N GLY A 73 11.09 4.46 10.11
CA GLY A 73 11.95 5.02 11.15
C GLY A 73 11.54 6.42 11.64
N ILE A 74 10.40 6.95 11.21
CA ILE A 74 9.92 8.26 11.67
C ILE A 74 9.12 8.08 12.97
N VAL A 75 9.56 8.75 14.04
CA VAL A 75 8.98 8.58 15.38
C VAL A 75 7.80 9.54 15.58
N PHE A 76 6.58 8.99 15.52
CA PHE A 76 5.34 9.67 15.88
C PHE A 76 4.48 8.77 16.79
N ILE A 77 3.62 9.38 17.61
CA ILE A 77 2.57 8.65 18.32
C ILE A 77 1.56 8.16 17.28
N ASN A 78 1.36 6.85 17.19
CA ASN A 78 0.39 6.30 16.24
C ASN A 78 -1.03 6.51 16.76
N LYS A 79 -1.71 7.51 16.22
CA LYS A 79 -3.11 7.81 16.53
C LYS A 79 -3.80 8.36 15.30
N CYS A 80 -4.95 7.82 14.95
CA CYS A 80 -5.76 8.32 13.85
C CYS A 80 -6.27 9.73 14.18
N TYR A 81 -5.84 10.74 13.43
CA TYR A 81 -6.28 12.11 13.64
C TYR A 81 -7.74 12.36 13.27
N VAL A 82 -8.34 11.46 12.49
CA VAL A 82 -9.72 11.59 12.03
C VAL A 82 -10.72 11.17 13.10
N CYS A 83 -10.53 10.01 13.74
CA CYS A 83 -11.44 9.52 14.79
C CYS A 83 -10.90 9.74 16.21
N ASN A 84 -9.59 9.85 16.37
CA ASN A 84 -8.91 10.00 17.66
C ASN A 84 -9.11 8.82 18.65
N MET A 85 -9.55 7.64 18.17
CA MET A 85 -9.90 6.48 19.01
C MET A 85 -8.96 5.27 18.85
N SER A 86 -8.28 5.14 17.71
CA SER A 86 -7.41 4.00 17.43
C SER A 86 -6.17 4.44 16.64
N GLU A 87 -5.26 3.51 16.42
CA GLU A 87 -4.07 3.73 15.61
C GLU A 87 -4.39 4.05 14.14
N GLU A 88 -3.58 4.89 13.52
CA GLU A 88 -3.68 5.20 12.10
C GLU A 88 -2.97 4.13 11.27
N SER A 89 -3.74 3.45 10.42
CA SER A 89 -3.25 2.56 9.38
C SER A 89 -4.10 2.75 8.13
N ALA A 90 -3.61 2.32 6.97
CA ALA A 90 -4.38 2.47 5.72
C ALA A 90 -5.76 1.81 5.82
N ARG A 91 -5.83 0.61 6.42
CA ARG A 91 -7.08 -0.12 6.66
C ARG A 91 -8.02 0.63 7.60
N HIS A 92 -7.50 1.13 8.72
CA HIS A 92 -8.32 1.91 9.64
C HIS A 92 -8.82 3.19 8.95
N LEU A 93 -7.91 4.01 8.45
CA LEU A 93 -8.23 5.32 7.88
C LEU A 93 -9.24 5.23 6.73
N LEU A 94 -9.12 4.24 5.84
CA LEU A 94 -9.95 4.13 4.65
C LEU A 94 -11.20 3.29 4.81
N LEU A 95 -11.22 2.32 5.73
CA LEU A 95 -12.33 1.36 5.87
C LEU A 95 -12.98 1.40 7.25
N HIS A 96 -12.20 1.26 8.33
CA HIS A 96 -12.75 1.02 9.68
C HIS A 96 -12.87 2.27 10.56
N CYS A 97 -12.40 3.41 10.09
CA CYS A 97 -12.52 4.68 10.79
C CYS A 97 -14.00 5.09 10.81
N PRO A 98 -14.61 5.35 11.98
CA PRO A 98 -16.05 5.65 12.03
C PRO A 98 -16.46 6.87 11.19
N THR A 99 -15.60 7.88 11.13
CA THR A 99 -15.80 9.04 10.26
C THR A 99 -15.80 8.63 8.79
N THR A 100 -14.86 7.81 8.37
CA THR A 100 -14.79 7.30 6.98
C THR A 100 -15.95 6.36 6.67
N MET A 101 -16.36 5.50 7.61
CA MET A 101 -17.54 4.65 7.50
C MET A 101 -18.82 5.46 7.31
N ALA A 102 -18.96 6.60 8.00
CA ALA A 102 -20.10 7.50 7.78
C ALA A 102 -20.14 8.04 6.34
N VAL A 103 -18.98 8.41 5.78
CA VAL A 103 -18.86 8.85 4.39
C VAL A 103 -19.23 7.73 3.42
N TRP A 104 -18.68 6.53 3.62
CA TRP A 104 -19.05 5.36 2.81
C TRP A 104 -20.55 5.09 2.84
N ASN A 105 -21.13 5.01 4.03
CA ASN A 105 -22.55 4.75 4.22
C ASN A 105 -23.44 5.77 3.50
N TYR A 106 -23.03 7.03 3.44
CA TYR A 106 -23.76 8.06 2.69
C TYR A 106 -23.82 7.72 1.18
N PHE A 107 -22.68 7.44 0.56
CA PHE A 107 -22.62 7.14 -0.88
C PHE A 107 -23.21 5.78 -1.24
N ILE A 108 -22.98 4.75 -0.43
CA ILE A 108 -23.49 3.39 -0.65
C ILE A 108 -25.03 3.38 -0.64
N LYS A 109 -25.62 4.09 0.34
CA LYS A 109 -27.08 4.27 0.41
C LYS A 109 -27.61 5.00 -0.83
N ALA A 110 -26.91 6.05 -1.27
CA ALA A 110 -27.29 6.78 -2.47
C ALA A 110 -27.19 5.92 -3.75
N ALA A 111 -26.22 5.01 -3.81
CA ALA A 111 -26.03 4.07 -4.91
C ALA A 111 -26.93 2.82 -4.84
N ASN A 112 -27.75 2.67 -3.78
CA ASN A 112 -28.55 1.48 -3.51
C ASN A 112 -27.74 0.16 -3.51
N MET A 113 -26.51 0.23 -3.00
CA MET A 113 -25.60 -0.92 -2.90
C MET A 113 -25.62 -1.54 -1.50
N GLN A 114 -25.37 -2.83 -1.41
CA GLN A 114 -25.13 -3.52 -0.14
C GLN A 114 -23.62 -3.60 0.09
N TRP A 115 -23.13 -3.08 1.23
CA TRP A 115 -21.71 -3.08 1.53
C TRP A 115 -21.32 -4.23 2.45
N VAL A 116 -20.33 -5.01 2.02
CA VAL A 116 -19.67 -6.03 2.83
C VAL A 116 -18.25 -5.57 3.09
N GLN A 117 -17.95 -5.24 4.34
CA GLN A 117 -16.66 -4.63 4.66
C GLN A 117 -15.54 -5.67 4.64
N GLY A 118 -14.64 -5.57 3.66
CA GLY A 118 -13.44 -6.38 3.58
C GLY A 118 -12.44 -6.07 4.71
N ASN A 119 -11.63 -7.06 5.07
CA ASN A 119 -10.56 -6.91 6.07
C ASN A 119 -9.28 -6.24 5.52
N ASN A 120 -9.22 -6.03 4.21
CA ASN A 120 -8.11 -5.42 3.48
C ASN A 120 -8.65 -4.45 2.40
N ILE A 121 -7.79 -3.53 1.96
CA ILE A 121 -8.16 -2.53 0.94
C ILE A 121 -8.39 -3.21 -0.41
N LEU A 122 -7.67 -4.30 -0.67
CA LEU A 122 -7.86 -5.19 -1.81
C LEU A 122 -9.31 -5.68 -1.93
N GLY A 123 -9.89 -6.19 -0.86
CA GLY A 123 -11.26 -6.71 -0.85
C GLY A 123 -12.35 -5.67 -1.08
N VAL A 124 -12.01 -4.38 -1.18
CA VAL A 124 -12.95 -3.30 -1.54
C VAL A 124 -12.75 -2.84 -2.98
N VAL A 125 -11.57 -3.05 -3.56
CA VAL A 125 -11.25 -2.70 -4.95
C VAL A 125 -11.56 -3.84 -5.92
N PHE A 126 -11.54 -5.09 -5.44
CA PHE A 126 -11.60 -6.30 -6.26
C PHE A 126 -12.85 -7.19 -6.05
N THR A 127 -13.91 -6.68 -5.41
CA THR A 127 -15.26 -7.30 -5.39
C THR A 127 -16.15 -6.69 -6.45
#